data_AF-A0AAD6KGG1-F1
#
_entry.id   AF-A0AAD6KGG1-F1
#
_cell.length_a   1.000
_cell.length_b   1.000
_cell.length_c   1.000
_cell.angle_alpha   90.00
_cell.angle_beta   90.00
_cell.angle_gamma   90.00
#
_symmetry.space_group_name_H-M   'P 1'
#
loop_
_entity.id
_entity.type
_entity.pdbx_description
1 polymer ?
#
loop_
_entity_poly.entity_id
_entity_poly.type
_entity_poly.pdbx_seq_one_letter_code
_entity_poly.pdbx_strand_id
1 'polypeptide(L)'
;MKSGLSPNTKRGIGLLFGPDCTEAFLKKFQLKLIIRSHEGPDARDKRPGLGGMDEGYTIDHVVPSGKLITLFSAPDYPQFQATEDRYKNKGAYIVLKSPCFDDPEFHSFEAITPRPAV
;
A
#
# COMPACT_ATOMS: atom_id res chain seq x y z
N MET A 1 -3.34 -3.86 14.27
CA MET A 1 -4.46 -2.97 13.89
C MET A 1 -5.71 -3.33 14.69
N LYS A 2 -6.60 -2.36 14.91
CA LYS A 2 -7.87 -2.56 15.61
C LYS A 2 -8.94 -3.11 14.64
N SER A 3 -9.75 -4.05 15.09
CA SER A 3 -10.90 -4.57 14.34
C SER A 3 -12.02 -3.53 14.17
N GLY A 4 -12.85 -3.72 13.15
CA GLY A 4 -14.03 -2.93 12.85
C GLY A 4 -13.79 -1.75 11.89
N LEU A 5 -14.80 -0.90 11.77
CA LEU A 5 -14.77 0.33 10.98
C LEU A 5 -14.57 1.54 11.88
N SER A 6 -13.84 2.55 11.40
CA SER A 6 -13.71 3.83 12.09
C SER A 6 -13.56 4.99 11.10
N PRO A 7 -13.95 6.23 11.46
CA PRO A 7 -13.75 7.39 10.59
C PRO A 7 -12.27 7.65 10.29
N ASN A 8 -11.94 7.99 9.05
CA ASN A 8 -10.58 8.36 8.68
C ASN A 8 -10.29 9.83 8.97
N THR A 9 -10.14 10.17 10.25
CA THR A 9 -9.92 11.54 10.72
C THR A 9 -8.67 12.19 10.14
N LYS A 10 -7.63 11.41 9.79
CA LYS A 10 -6.39 11.91 9.16
C LYS A 10 -6.59 12.42 7.73
N ARG A 11 -7.60 11.92 7.01
CA ARG A 11 -7.96 12.39 5.65
C ARG A 11 -9.20 13.28 5.66
N GLY A 12 -10.00 13.26 6.74
CA GLY A 12 -11.28 13.98 6.82
C GLY A 12 -12.42 13.35 6.01
N ILE A 13 -12.17 12.24 5.32
CA ILE A 13 -13.13 11.55 4.45
C ILE A 13 -12.87 10.04 4.43
N GLY A 14 -13.95 9.26 4.29
CA GLY A 14 -13.91 7.80 4.19
C GLY A 14 -13.74 7.10 5.55
N LEU A 15 -13.52 5.79 5.48
CA LEU A 15 -13.41 4.91 6.64
C LEU A 15 -12.06 4.18 6.65
N LEU A 16 -11.57 3.88 7.85
CA LEU A 16 -10.56 2.88 8.10
C LEU A 16 -11.27 1.57 8.44
N PHE A 17 -10.69 0.45 8.01
CA PHE A 17 -11.24 -0.88 8.25
C PHE A 17 -10.16 -1.83 8.73
N GLY A 18 -10.48 -2.64 9.73
CA GLY A 18 -9.57 -3.62 10.32
C GLY A 18 -9.44 -4.92 9.51
N PRO A 19 -8.60 -5.85 10.00
CA PRO A 19 -8.41 -7.15 9.38
C PRO A 19 -9.69 -8.01 9.39
N ASP A 20 -10.57 -7.87 10.37
CA ASP A 20 -11.87 -8.54 10.43
C ASP A 20 -12.79 -8.15 9.26
N CYS A 21 -12.79 -6.88 8.87
CA CYS A 21 -13.54 -6.40 7.71
C CYS A 21 -12.96 -6.96 6.41
N THR A 22 -11.64 -7.09 6.33
CA THR A 22 -10.94 -7.71 5.19
C THR A 22 -11.29 -9.19 5.08
N GLU A 23 -11.24 -9.93 6.19
CA GLU A 23 -11.64 -11.33 6.25
C GLU A 23 -13.09 -11.53 5.82
N ALA A 24 -14.02 -10.75 6.40
CA ALA A 24 -15.43 -10.87 6.08
C ALA A 24 -15.71 -10.61 4.58
N PHE A 25 -15.03 -9.62 3.99
CA PHE A 25 -15.16 -9.33 2.56
C PHE A 25 -14.58 -10.45 1.69
N LEU A 26 -13.32 -10.84 1.93
CA LEU A 26 -12.63 -11.88 1.15
C LEU A 26 -13.40 -13.20 1.21
N LYS A 27 -13.82 -13.62 2.41
CA LYS A 27 -14.58 -14.85 2.63
C LYS A 27 -15.93 -14.82 1.90
N LYS A 28 -16.68 -13.72 2.00
CA LYS A 28 -18.01 -13.60 1.39
C LYS A 28 -17.96 -13.76 -0.13
N PHE A 29 -16.94 -13.20 -0.77
CA PHE A 29 -16.81 -13.19 -2.22
C PHE A 29 -15.83 -14.25 -2.76
N GLN A 30 -15.34 -15.14 -1.89
CA GLN A 30 -14.39 -16.20 -2.25
C GLN A 30 -13.11 -15.65 -2.93
N LEU A 31 -12.63 -14.51 -2.45
CA LEU A 31 -11.44 -13.83 -2.93
C LEU A 31 -10.24 -14.14 -2.02
N LYS A 32 -9.02 -14.02 -2.57
CA LYS A 32 -7.76 -14.24 -1.83
C LYS A 32 -6.93 -12.98 -1.60
N LEU A 33 -7.15 -11.93 -2.37
CA LEU A 33 -6.34 -10.71 -2.31
C LEU A 33 -7.20 -9.46 -2.41
N ILE A 34 -6.81 -8.43 -1.66
CA ILE A 34 -7.12 -7.03 -1.95
C ILE A 34 -5.78 -6.35 -2.22
N ILE A 35 -5.58 -5.84 -3.44
CA ILE A 35 -4.42 -5.01 -3.78
C ILE A 35 -4.93 -3.58 -3.96
N ARG A 36 -4.37 -2.64 -3.19
CA ARG A 36 -4.71 -1.22 -3.24
C ARG A 36 -3.45 -0.37 -3.29
N SER A 37 -3.57 0.90 -3.65
CA SER A 37 -2.45 1.86 -3.62
C SER A 37 -2.70 2.96 -2.59
N HIS A 38 -3.04 4.17 -3.06
CA HIS A 38 -3.52 5.34 -2.30
C HIS A 38 -2.62 5.94 -1.19
N GLU A 39 -1.85 5.17 -0.44
CA GLU A 39 -0.98 5.66 0.63
C GLU A 39 0.50 5.49 0.26
N GLY A 40 1.19 6.62 0.06
CA GLY A 40 2.65 6.71 -0.01
C GLY A 40 3.28 6.92 1.37
N PRO A 41 4.61 7.12 1.45
CA PRO A 41 5.32 7.24 2.72
C PRO A 41 4.82 8.40 3.59
N ASP A 42 4.44 9.53 2.97
CA ASP A 42 3.84 10.70 3.62
C ASP A 42 2.55 10.43 4.40
N ALA A 43 1.75 9.48 3.90
CA ALA A 43 0.54 9.02 4.56
C ALA A 43 0.88 7.95 5.61
N ARG A 44 1.83 7.05 5.32
CA ARG A 44 2.21 5.95 6.23
C ARG A 44 2.86 6.44 7.52
N ASP A 45 3.66 7.49 7.50
CA ASP A 45 4.23 8.09 8.71
C ASP A 45 3.17 8.46 9.76
N LYS A 46 1.96 8.77 9.28
CA LYS A 46 0.83 9.21 10.12
C LYS A 46 -0.04 8.05 10.59
N ARG A 47 0.35 6.79 10.29
CA ARG A 47 -0.40 5.56 10.60
C ARG A 47 0.38 4.69 11.59
N PRO A 48 0.27 4.95 12.91
CA PRO A 48 0.90 4.09 13.90
C PRO A 48 0.35 2.66 13.82
N GLY A 49 1.24 1.67 13.83
CA GLY A 49 0.89 0.25 13.74
C GLY A 49 0.72 -0.30 12.31
N LEU A 50 1.12 0.47 11.31
CA LEU A 50 1.24 0.07 9.91
C LEU A 50 2.72 0.17 9.47
N GLY A 51 3.16 -0.71 8.57
CA GLY A 51 4.54 -0.69 8.04
C GLY A 51 4.85 0.54 7.18
N GLY A 52 6.12 0.90 7.04
CA GLY A 52 6.59 1.96 6.14
C GLY A 52 6.42 1.63 4.66
N MET A 53 6.64 2.60 3.77
CA MET A 53 6.60 2.41 2.30
C MET A 53 8.00 2.33 1.67
N ASP A 54 9.04 2.01 2.43
CA ASP A 54 10.43 2.06 1.97
C ASP A 54 10.68 1.18 0.72
N GLU A 55 10.05 0.01 0.67
CA GLU A 55 10.14 -0.92 -0.47
C GLU A 55 9.05 -0.71 -1.53
N GLY A 56 8.20 0.32 -1.37
CA GLY A 56 7.09 0.62 -2.30
C GLY A 56 5.87 -0.28 -2.11
N TYR A 57 5.83 -1.15 -1.10
CA TYR A 57 4.64 -1.93 -0.78
C TYR A 57 4.61 -2.38 0.69
N THR A 58 3.43 -2.76 1.18
CA THR A 58 3.25 -3.45 2.47
C THR A 58 2.16 -4.52 2.38
N ILE A 59 2.27 -5.55 3.21
CA ILE A 59 1.18 -6.48 3.49
C ILE A 59 0.55 -6.03 4.80
N ASP A 60 -0.61 -5.36 4.70
CA ASP A 60 -1.23 -4.69 5.85
C ASP A 60 -2.13 -5.64 6.66
N HIS A 61 -2.86 -6.53 5.99
CA HIS A 61 -3.66 -7.56 6.65
C HIS A 61 -3.28 -8.94 6.13
N VAL A 62 -3.02 -9.87 7.05
CA VAL A 62 -2.95 -11.30 6.79
C VAL A 62 -4.10 -11.94 7.55
N VAL A 63 -5.03 -12.54 6.83
CA VAL A 63 -6.27 -13.12 7.37
C VAL A 63 -6.46 -14.54 6.83
N PRO A 64 -7.30 -15.38 7.47
CA PRO A 64 -7.48 -16.77 7.03
C PRO A 64 -7.87 -16.92 5.55
N SER A 65 -8.70 -16.02 5.03
CA SER A 65 -9.15 -16.06 3.63
C SER A 65 -8.15 -15.45 2.64
N GLY A 66 -7.14 -14.71 3.09
CA GLY A 66 -6.23 -14.02 2.17
C GLY A 66 -5.42 -12.85 2.74
N LYS A 67 -5.05 -11.91 1.86
CA LYS A 67 -4.15 -10.79 2.18
C LYS A 67 -4.71 -9.44 1.71
N LEU A 68 -4.44 -8.36 2.44
CA LEU A 68 -4.54 -6.99 1.95
C LEU A 68 -3.14 -6.41 1.74
N ILE A 69 -2.89 -5.90 0.54
CA ILE A 69 -1.61 -5.36 0.12
C ILE A 69 -1.77 -3.90 -0.30
N THR A 70 -0.82 -3.08 0.12
CA THR A 70 -0.62 -1.71 -0.33
C THR A 70 0.53 -1.68 -1.30
N LEU A 71 0.34 -1.07 -2.46
CA LEU A 71 1.35 -0.92 -3.51
C LEU A 71 1.51 0.56 -3.87
N PHE A 72 2.73 1.04 -3.92
CA PHE A 72 3.06 2.42 -4.22
C PHE A 72 4.18 2.49 -5.26
N SER A 73 3.87 3.01 -6.45
CA SER A 73 4.76 2.97 -7.62
C SER A 73 5.50 4.28 -7.89
N ALA A 74 5.46 5.25 -6.99
CA ALA A 74 6.19 6.50 -7.11
C ALA A 74 7.45 6.46 -6.23
N PRO A 75 8.63 6.08 -6.76
CA PRO A 75 9.88 6.13 -6.00
C PRO A 75 10.26 7.58 -5.69
N ASP A 76 11.02 7.73 -4.61
CA ASP A 76 11.58 8.99 -4.13
C ASP A 76 10.51 10.08 -4.00
N TYR A 77 9.37 9.73 -3.43
CA TYR A 77 8.22 10.61 -3.33
C TYR A 77 8.54 11.85 -2.47
N PRO A 78 8.02 13.05 -2.82
CA PRO A 78 7.22 13.37 -4.00
C PRO A 78 8.03 13.52 -5.30
N GLN A 79 7.45 13.10 -6.44
CA GLN A 79 8.13 13.07 -7.73
C GLN A 79 8.29 14.45 -8.41
N PHE A 80 7.38 15.39 -8.16
CA PHE A 80 7.28 16.65 -8.93
C PHE A 80 7.23 17.90 -8.05
N GLN A 81 7.85 17.89 -6.87
CA GLN A 81 7.92 19.07 -6.00
C GLN A 81 9.26 19.79 -6.12
N ALA A 82 9.24 21.12 -6.01
CA ALA A 82 10.44 21.97 -6.08
C ALA A 82 11.32 21.91 -4.82
N THR A 83 10.86 21.25 -3.75
CA THR A 83 11.65 21.08 -2.51
C THR A 83 12.76 20.05 -2.72
N GLU A 84 13.79 20.04 -1.88
CA GLU A 84 14.78 18.94 -1.86
C GLU A 84 14.37 17.80 -0.92
N ASP A 85 13.39 18.04 -0.04
CA ASP A 85 12.92 17.04 0.92
C ASP A 85 12.18 15.91 0.20
N ARG A 86 12.70 14.69 0.39
CA ARG A 86 12.19 13.47 -0.21
C ARG A 86 12.18 12.33 0.78
N TYR A 87 11.25 11.42 0.56
CA TYR A 87 11.15 10.18 1.31
C TYR A 87 12.17 9.12 0.90
N LYS A 88 12.77 9.23 -0.29
CA LYS A 88 13.76 8.26 -0.80
C LYS A 88 13.26 6.81 -0.80
N ASN A 89 11.95 6.61 -0.81
CA ASN A 89 11.32 5.30 -0.90
C ASN A 89 11.55 4.69 -2.28
N LYS A 90 11.51 3.36 -2.38
CA LYS A 90 11.34 2.69 -3.67
C LYS A 90 9.89 2.79 -4.14
N GLY A 91 9.71 2.69 -5.44
CA GLY A 91 8.43 2.33 -6.03
C GLY A 91 8.35 0.82 -6.15
N ALA A 92 7.15 0.27 -6.27
CA ALA A 92 6.98 -1.13 -6.62
C ALA A 92 5.83 -1.36 -7.61
N TYR A 93 5.89 -2.50 -8.29
CA TYR A 93 4.77 -3.09 -9.03
C TYR A 93 4.61 -4.56 -8.63
N ILE A 94 3.44 -5.13 -8.91
CA ILE A 94 3.12 -6.53 -8.65
C ILE A 94 2.83 -7.23 -9.97
N VAL A 95 3.40 -8.42 -10.14
CA VAL A 95 3.06 -9.34 -11.23
C VAL A 95 2.25 -10.49 -10.64
N LEU A 96 1.03 -10.69 -11.15
CA LEU A 96 0.21 -11.86 -10.83
C LEU A 96 0.32 -12.86 -11.97
N LYS A 97 0.53 -14.13 -11.66
CA LYS A 97 0.74 -15.18 -12.66
C LYS A 97 -0.29 -16.29 -12.55
N SER A 98 -0.72 -16.78 -13.71
CA SER A 98 -1.47 -18.03 -13.80
C SER A 98 -0.56 -19.22 -13.46
N PRO A 99 -1.06 -20.28 -12.81
CA PRO A 99 -2.45 -20.47 -12.36
C PRO A 99 -2.76 -19.88 -10.97
N CYS A 100 -1.74 -19.44 -10.23
CA CYS A 100 -1.88 -19.01 -8.83
C CYS A 100 -1.84 -17.48 -8.70
N PHE A 101 -2.98 -16.82 -8.94
CA PHE A 101 -3.08 -15.36 -8.84
C PHE A 101 -3.06 -14.82 -7.38
N ASP A 102 -3.01 -15.71 -6.38
CA ASP A 102 -3.01 -15.37 -4.95
C ASP A 102 -1.60 -15.28 -4.32
N ASP A 103 -0.56 -15.53 -5.12
CA ASP A 103 0.85 -15.34 -4.73
C ASP A 103 1.52 -14.23 -5.58
N PRO A 104 1.39 -12.95 -5.17
CA PRO A 104 1.90 -11.83 -5.93
C PRO A 104 3.43 -11.76 -5.92
N GLU A 105 4.04 -11.63 -7.10
CA GLU A 105 5.46 -11.33 -7.22
C GLU A 105 5.68 -9.82 -7.14
N PHE A 106 6.40 -9.38 -6.10
CA PHE A 106 6.73 -7.98 -5.88
C PHE A 106 8.03 -7.60 -6.58
N HIS A 107 8.02 -6.46 -7.26
CA HIS A 107 9.19 -5.90 -7.89
C HIS A 107 9.34 -4.44 -7.48
N SER A 108 10.35 -4.16 -6.67
CA SER A 108 10.70 -2.80 -6.26
C SER A 108 11.72 -2.19 -7.22
N PHE A 109 11.63 -0.89 -7.41
CA PHE A 109 12.50 -0.12 -8.28
C PHE A 109 12.81 1.26 -7.67
N GLU A 110 13.97 1.79 -8.01
CA GLU A 110 14.43 3.08 -7.53
C GLU A 110 14.08 4.21 -8.50
N ALA A 111 14.13 5.45 -8.02
CA ALA A 111 13.97 6.60 -8.88
C ALA A 111 15.19 6.75 -9.80
N ILE A 112 14.93 7.13 -11.05
CA ILE A 112 16.01 7.51 -11.97
C ILE A 112 16.47 8.92 -11.65
N THR A 113 17.78 9.10 -11.56
CA THR A 113 18.44 10.40 -11.39
C THR A 113 19.38 10.70 -12.56
N PRO A 114 19.48 11.96 -13.03
CA PRO A 114 18.68 13.11 -12.61
C PRO A 114 17.23 13.03 -13.13
N ARG A 115 16.29 13.68 -12.44
CA ARG A 115 14.90 13.76 -12.90
C ARG A 115 14.77 14.64 -14.15
N PRO A 116 13.78 14.40 -15.01
CA PRO A 116 13.43 15.34 -16.07
C PRO A 116 13.17 16.73 -15.47
N ALA A 117 13.67 17.78 -16.14
CA ALA A 117 13.32 19.15 -15.80
C ALA A 117 11.81 19.35 -16.02
N VAL A 118 11.13 19.93 -15.02
CA VAL A 118 9.72 20.33 -15.10
C VAL A 118 9.64 21.78 -15.57
#